data_AF-A0A368HB03-F1
#
_entry.id   AF-A0A368HB03-F1
#
_cell.length_a   1.000
_cell.length_b   1.000
_cell.length_c   1.000
_cell.angle_alpha   90.00
_cell.angle_beta   90.00
_cell.angle_gamma   90.00
#
_symmetry.space_group_name_H-M   'P 1'
#
loop_
_entity.id
_entity.type
_entity.pdbx_description
1 polymer ?
#
loop_
_entity_poly.entity_id
_entity_poly.type
_entity_poly.pdbx_seq_one_letter_code
_entity_poly.pdbx_strand_id
1 'polypeptide(L)'
;MELGVLVENCECLGEDLRNIFDVYWNIPKDSYPKTIEKEAYYNMKRPLEVEIEGERSAIYLATSPKELNNRGRTWDLDAIVTEIDNARESLDIHVMDYFPLFIYRQPHIHFPIIDDALRRAVLRGVHVRILAAALHYPEMGTRFLRSLASLDSLNENATIEVRIFKVPSTDVDSIVVSRERRTHNKFMVSEKAAIIGQ
;
A
#
# COMPACT_ATOMS: atom_id res chain seq x y z
N MET A 1 15.16 -6.14 -0.66
CA MET A 1 14.76 -5.48 -1.93
C MET A 1 13.71 -4.44 -1.60
N GLU A 2 13.94 -3.21 -2.07
CA GLU A 2 13.08 -2.04 -1.90
C GLU A 2 12.64 -1.54 -3.29
N LEU A 3 11.51 -0.86 -3.34
CA LEU A 3 10.98 -0.21 -4.54
C LEU A 3 10.79 1.27 -4.25
N GLY A 4 11.09 2.12 -5.23
CA GLY A 4 10.88 3.56 -5.14
C GLY A 4 10.64 4.16 -6.52
N VAL A 5 10.11 5.38 -6.52
CA VAL A 5 9.91 6.18 -7.73
C VAL A 5 10.90 7.34 -7.71
N LEU A 6 11.67 7.49 -8.79
CA LEU A 6 12.48 8.68 -9.03
C LEU A 6 11.67 9.64 -9.90
N VAL A 7 11.51 10.87 -9.44
CA VAL A 7 10.90 11.95 -10.22
C VAL A 7 11.90 13.08 -10.34
N GLU A 8 12.21 13.47 -11.57
CA GLU A 8 13.15 14.54 -11.89
C GLU A 8 12.42 15.71 -12.53
N ASN A 9 12.95 16.93 -12.35
CA ASN A 9 12.44 18.15 -13.00
C ASN A 9 10.94 18.45 -12.78
N CYS A 10 10.37 17.99 -11.65
CA CYS A 10 8.98 18.27 -11.28
C CYS A 10 8.93 19.09 -9.99
N GLU A 11 9.06 20.42 -10.11
CA GLU A 11 9.02 21.34 -8.96
C GLU A 11 7.71 21.19 -8.18
N CYS A 12 6.57 21.11 -8.88
CA CYS A 12 5.25 20.93 -8.30
C CYS A 12 5.16 19.75 -7.31
N LEU A 13 5.64 18.57 -7.73
CA LEU A 13 5.61 17.38 -6.88
C LEU A 13 6.65 17.48 -5.75
N GLY A 14 7.81 18.07 -6.03
CA GLY A 14 8.84 18.34 -5.03
C GLY A 14 8.35 19.27 -3.91
N GLU A 15 7.60 20.32 -4.26
CA GLU A 15 7.01 21.23 -3.28
C GLU A 15 5.87 20.57 -2.47
N ASP A 16 5.07 19.71 -3.11
CA ASP A 16 4.02 18.95 -2.42
C ASP A 16 4.61 17.92 -1.44
N LEU A 17 5.73 17.28 -1.80
CA LEU A 17 6.50 16.41 -0.90
C LEU A 17 7.16 17.19 0.24
N ARG A 18 7.74 18.38 -0.05
CA ARG A 18 8.28 19.27 0.99
C ARG A 18 7.20 19.66 2.00
N ASN A 19 5.98 19.92 1.53
CA ASN A 19 4.84 20.23 2.41
C ASN A 19 4.55 19.10 3.41
N ILE A 20 4.62 17.85 2.97
CA ILE A 20 4.49 16.66 3.83
C ILE A 20 5.65 16.61 4.83
N PHE A 21 6.89 16.79 4.36
CA PHE A 21 8.07 16.76 5.22
C PHE A 21 8.03 17.84 6.31
N ASP A 22 7.59 19.05 5.97
CA ASP A 22 7.46 20.17 6.90
C ASP A 22 6.49 19.85 8.05
N VAL A 23 5.44 19.05 7.82
CA VAL A 23 4.56 18.59 8.90
C VAL A 23 5.35 17.75 9.88
N TYR A 24 5.99 16.68 9.42
CA TYR A 24 6.73 15.75 10.29
C TYR A 24 7.90 16.43 11.01
N TRP A 25 8.63 17.32 10.33
CA TRP A 25 9.79 18.00 10.88
C TRP A 25 9.45 18.93 12.06
N ASN A 26 8.24 19.49 12.08
CA ASN A 26 7.82 20.46 13.09
C ASN A 26 7.00 19.85 14.24
N ILE A 27 6.66 18.55 14.20
CA ILE A 27 5.93 17.84 15.28
C ILE A 27 6.54 18.09 16.68
N PRO A 28 7.87 18.06 16.88
CA PRO A 28 8.44 18.24 18.22
C PRO A 28 8.45 19.70 18.72
N LYS A 29 8.26 20.67 17.82
CA LYS A 29 8.54 22.09 18.07
C LYS A 29 7.30 22.92 18.35
N ASP A 30 6.18 22.54 17.76
CA ASP A 30 4.92 23.26 17.89
C ASP A 30 3.87 22.39 18.57
N SER A 31 2.99 23.02 19.36
CA SER A 31 1.93 22.38 20.15
C SER A 31 1.30 21.16 19.48
N TYR A 32 0.51 21.24 18.41
CA TYR A 32 0.24 20.12 17.48
C TYR A 32 -0.34 20.70 16.15
N PRO A 33 0.06 21.92 15.68
CA PRO A 33 -0.96 22.98 15.57
C PRO A 33 -1.05 23.86 14.30
N LYS A 34 -0.09 24.03 13.38
CA LYS A 34 -0.29 24.94 12.19
C LYS A 34 0.09 24.34 10.85
N THR A 35 1.12 23.50 10.81
CA THR A 35 1.57 22.84 9.58
C THR A 35 0.52 21.92 8.98
N ILE A 36 -0.33 21.30 9.81
CA ILE A 36 -1.48 20.49 9.36
C ILE A 36 -2.55 21.35 8.66
N GLU A 37 -2.68 22.63 9.00
CA GLU A 37 -3.66 23.53 8.36
C GLU A 37 -3.26 23.89 6.92
N LYS A 38 -1.97 23.76 6.56
CA LYS A 38 -1.51 23.99 5.20
C LYS A 38 -2.15 22.95 4.28
N GLU A 39 -2.78 23.44 3.21
CA GLU A 39 -3.50 22.60 2.27
C GLU A 39 -2.52 21.78 1.41
N ALA A 40 -2.88 20.52 1.14
CA ALA A 40 -2.18 19.71 0.15
C ALA A 40 -2.39 20.29 -1.25
N TYR A 41 -1.33 20.37 -2.05
CA TYR A 41 -1.45 20.89 -3.41
C TYR A 41 -2.20 19.90 -4.28
N TYR A 42 -1.86 18.62 -4.14
CA TYR A 42 -2.47 17.52 -4.89
C TYR A 42 -3.08 16.49 -3.97
N ASN A 43 -4.14 15.85 -4.44
CA ASN A 43 -4.83 14.77 -3.77
C ASN A 43 -5.61 13.95 -4.79
N MET A 44 -6.27 12.89 -4.35
CA MET A 44 -7.04 12.00 -5.21
C MET A 44 -8.15 12.70 -6.04
N LYS A 45 -8.69 13.83 -5.55
CA LYS A 45 -9.73 14.61 -6.29
C LYS A 45 -9.13 15.63 -7.26
N ARG A 46 -7.93 16.12 -6.97
CA ARG A 46 -7.17 17.08 -7.79
C ARG A 46 -5.72 16.58 -7.90
N PRO A 47 -5.47 15.52 -8.68
CA PRO A 47 -4.12 15.03 -8.87
C PRO A 47 -3.31 16.01 -9.74
N LEU A 48 -1.99 15.91 -9.67
CA LEU A 48 -1.09 16.62 -10.57
C LEU A 48 -1.10 15.90 -11.92
N GLU A 49 -1.53 16.60 -12.98
CA GLU A 49 -1.41 16.10 -14.35
C GLU A 49 0.05 16.17 -14.79
N VAL A 50 0.56 15.06 -15.33
CA VAL A 50 1.94 14.92 -15.82
C VAL A 50 1.93 14.14 -17.13
N GLU A 51 3.04 14.20 -17.85
CA GLU A 51 3.28 13.36 -19.04
C GLU A 51 4.43 12.41 -18.73
N ILE A 52 4.18 11.11 -18.82
CA ILE A 52 5.17 10.06 -18.59
C ILE A 52 5.37 9.34 -19.92
N GLU A 53 6.55 9.50 -20.52
CA GLU A 53 6.89 8.90 -21.83
C GLU A 53 5.88 9.23 -22.95
N GLY A 54 5.28 10.44 -22.93
CA GLY A 54 4.27 10.88 -23.90
C GLY A 54 2.83 10.55 -23.50
N GLU A 55 2.62 9.79 -22.43
CA GLU A 55 1.29 9.41 -21.94
C GLU A 55 0.81 10.36 -20.84
N ARG A 56 -0.40 10.90 -21.04
CA ARG A 56 -1.05 11.75 -20.02
C ARG A 56 -1.38 10.91 -18.80
N SER A 57 -0.80 11.29 -17.68
CA SER A 57 -0.87 10.59 -16.41
C SER A 57 -1.25 11.56 -15.29
N ALA A 58 -1.65 11.01 -14.15
CA ALA A 58 -2.01 11.80 -12.98
C ALA A 58 -1.34 11.21 -11.74
N ILE A 59 -0.72 12.06 -10.92
CA ILE A 59 0.02 11.66 -9.73
C ILE A 59 -0.42 12.47 -8.50
N TYR A 60 -0.48 11.82 -7.36
CA TYR A 60 -0.64 12.50 -6.07
C TYR A 60 0.04 11.68 -4.97
N LEU A 61 0.40 12.34 -3.88
CA LEU A 61 0.95 11.70 -2.68
C LEU A 61 -0.18 11.46 -1.67
N ALA A 62 -0.24 10.26 -1.11
CA ALA A 62 -1.10 9.91 0.02
C ALA A 62 -0.23 9.55 1.23
N THR A 63 -0.69 9.90 2.44
CA THR A 63 0.12 9.79 3.66
C THR A 63 -0.66 9.23 4.82
N SER A 64 0.08 8.69 5.78
CA SER A 64 -0.36 8.24 7.10
C SER A 64 0.59 8.71 8.21
N PRO A 65 0.16 8.69 9.48
CA PRO A 65 -1.21 8.45 9.94
C PRO A 65 -2.15 9.63 9.60
N LYS A 66 -3.46 9.38 9.54
CA LYS A 66 -4.46 10.37 9.10
C LYS A 66 -4.39 11.67 9.92
N GLU A 67 -4.06 11.56 11.19
CA GLU A 67 -3.95 12.65 12.15
C GLU A 67 -2.81 13.63 11.82
N LEU A 68 -1.84 13.20 11.01
CA LEU A 68 -0.70 14.02 10.57
C LEU A 68 -0.85 14.49 9.11
N ASN A 69 -1.99 14.24 8.48
CA ASN A 69 -2.21 14.67 7.11
C ASN A 69 -2.55 16.16 7.05
N ASN A 70 -1.84 16.90 6.19
CA ASN A 70 -2.23 18.24 5.75
C ASN A 70 -3.70 18.30 5.35
N ARG A 71 -4.33 19.47 5.49
CA ARG A 71 -5.71 19.69 5.04
C ARG A 71 -5.86 19.29 3.57
N GLY A 72 -6.82 18.41 3.28
CA GLY A 72 -7.09 17.95 1.91
C GLY A 72 -6.12 16.89 1.36
N ARG A 73 -5.11 16.46 2.12
CA ARG A 73 -4.24 15.34 1.74
C ARG A 73 -5.04 14.03 1.77
N THR A 74 -4.87 13.20 0.75
CA THR A 74 -5.46 11.87 0.72
C THR A 74 -4.82 10.98 1.78
N TRP A 75 -5.66 10.31 2.59
CA TRP A 75 -5.20 9.27 3.49
C TRP A 75 -4.81 8.03 2.70
N ASP A 76 -3.66 7.43 3.01
CA ASP A 76 -3.17 6.24 2.32
C ASP A 76 -4.19 5.09 2.31
N LEU A 77 -4.92 4.87 3.40
CA LEU A 77 -5.99 3.87 3.45
C LEU A 77 -7.09 4.17 2.44
N ASP A 78 -7.51 5.44 2.32
CA ASP A 78 -8.53 5.85 1.37
C ASP A 78 -8.04 5.65 -0.07
N ALA A 79 -6.76 5.93 -0.35
CA ALA A 79 -6.16 5.68 -1.67
C ALA A 79 -6.16 4.17 -2.00
N ILE A 80 -5.71 3.33 -1.07
CA ILE A 80 -5.66 1.87 -1.25
C ILE A 80 -7.07 1.30 -1.48
N VAL A 81 -8.02 1.64 -0.61
CA VAL A 81 -9.39 1.11 -0.73
C VAL A 81 -10.07 1.59 -2.00
N THR A 82 -9.89 2.87 -2.35
CA THR A 82 -10.46 3.42 -3.59
C THR A 82 -9.89 2.74 -4.82
N GLU A 83 -8.59 2.43 -4.83
CA GLU A 83 -7.97 1.70 -5.94
C GLU A 83 -8.51 0.28 -6.08
N ILE A 84 -8.63 -0.46 -4.96
CA ILE A 84 -9.25 -1.79 -4.94
C ILE A 84 -10.70 -1.72 -5.45
N ASP A 85 -11.46 -0.71 -5.02
CA ASP A 85 -12.86 -0.56 -5.39
C ASP A 85 -13.06 -0.07 -6.85
N ASN A 86 -12.07 0.62 -7.42
CA ASN A 86 -12.08 1.07 -8.82
C ASN A 86 -11.62 0.01 -9.82
N ALA A 87 -10.78 -0.94 -9.40
CA ALA A 87 -10.31 -2.04 -10.25
C ALA A 87 -11.50 -2.85 -10.81
N ARG A 88 -11.43 -3.15 -12.11
CA ARG A 88 -12.49 -3.86 -12.87
C ARG A 88 -12.02 -5.17 -13.45
N GLU A 89 -10.75 -5.27 -13.84
CA GLU A 89 -10.24 -6.43 -14.56
C GLU A 89 -9.23 -7.19 -13.72
N SER A 90 -8.22 -6.50 -13.19
CA SER A 90 -7.18 -7.16 -12.42
C SER A 90 -6.60 -6.30 -11.31
N LEU A 91 -6.07 -6.98 -10.30
CA LEU A 91 -5.44 -6.34 -9.16
C LEU A 91 -4.24 -7.17 -8.69
N ASP A 92 -3.04 -6.65 -8.93
CA ASP A 92 -1.77 -7.22 -8.49
C ASP A 92 -1.31 -6.56 -7.20
N ILE A 93 -0.99 -7.36 -6.19
CA ILE A 93 -0.56 -6.87 -4.89
C ILE A 93 0.72 -7.59 -4.49
N HIS A 94 1.71 -6.82 -4.07
CA HIS A 94 2.87 -7.34 -3.37
C HIS A 94 2.94 -6.74 -1.98
N VAL A 95 3.00 -7.60 -0.97
CA VAL A 95 3.15 -7.19 0.44
C VAL A 95 4.15 -8.07 1.16
N MET A 96 4.84 -7.50 2.14
CA MET A 96 5.74 -8.26 3.01
C MET A 96 4.94 -9.24 3.89
N ASP A 97 3.98 -8.73 4.66
CA ASP A 97 3.09 -9.52 5.49
C ASP A 97 1.65 -9.05 5.34
N TYR A 98 0.71 -9.97 5.52
CA TYR A 98 -0.72 -9.68 5.43
C TYR A 98 -1.45 -10.17 6.68
N PHE A 99 -2.04 -9.22 7.41
CA PHE A 99 -2.97 -9.47 8.50
C PHE A 99 -3.98 -8.32 8.58
N PRO A 100 -5.30 -8.58 8.63
CA PRO A 100 -6.31 -7.56 8.89
C PRO A 100 -6.37 -7.21 10.39
N LEU A 101 -5.22 -6.91 10.99
CA LEU A 101 -5.05 -6.73 12.43
C LEU A 101 -4.03 -5.62 12.74
N PHE A 102 -4.27 -4.87 13.82
CA PHE A 102 -3.22 -4.10 14.49
C PHE A 102 -2.41 -5.02 15.41
N ILE A 103 -1.36 -5.65 14.85
CA ILE A 103 -0.55 -6.68 15.53
C ILE A 103 0.31 -6.16 16.69
N TYR A 104 0.57 -4.85 16.76
CA TYR A 104 1.39 -4.24 17.82
C TYR A 104 0.58 -3.72 19.02
N ARG A 105 -0.72 -3.99 19.06
CA ARG A 105 -1.60 -3.70 20.20
C ARG A 105 -1.92 -4.98 20.96
N GLN A 106 -2.03 -4.88 22.28
CA GLN A 106 -2.43 -5.98 23.15
C GLN A 106 -3.71 -5.57 23.92
N PRO A 107 -4.85 -6.25 23.70
CA PRO A 107 -5.06 -7.33 22.73
C PRO A 107 -4.97 -6.84 21.28
N HIS A 108 -4.74 -7.77 20.33
CA HIS A 108 -4.80 -7.44 18.90
C HIS A 108 -6.18 -6.86 18.55
N ILE A 109 -6.20 -5.83 17.70
CA ILE A 109 -7.43 -5.18 17.25
C ILE A 109 -7.69 -5.55 15.80
N HIS A 110 -8.91 -5.97 15.48
CA HIS A 110 -9.32 -6.30 14.12
C HIS A 110 -9.41 -5.04 13.25
N PHE A 111 -8.85 -5.11 12.05
CA PHE A 111 -8.81 -4.03 11.07
C PHE A 111 -9.17 -4.60 9.68
N PRO A 112 -10.47 -4.74 9.36
CA PRO A 112 -10.93 -5.46 8.17
C PRO A 112 -10.92 -4.64 6.89
N ILE A 113 -10.68 -3.33 6.96
CA ILE A 113 -11.05 -2.40 5.88
C ILE A 113 -10.47 -2.79 4.52
N ILE A 114 -9.18 -3.16 4.47
CA ILE A 114 -8.51 -3.62 3.24
C ILE A 114 -8.96 -5.06 2.88
N ASP A 115 -9.12 -5.95 3.87
CA ASP A 115 -9.57 -7.33 3.64
C ASP A 115 -10.96 -7.37 3.01
N ASP A 116 -11.89 -6.58 3.54
CA ASP A 116 -13.24 -6.42 3.02
C ASP A 116 -13.21 -5.87 1.59
N ALA A 117 -12.34 -4.91 1.28
CA ALA A 117 -12.19 -4.37 -0.06
C ALA A 117 -11.70 -5.44 -1.05
N LEU A 118 -10.69 -6.23 -0.67
CA LEU A 118 -10.18 -7.33 -1.50
C LEU A 118 -11.26 -8.38 -1.74
N ARG A 119 -12.02 -8.76 -0.70
CA ARG A 119 -13.15 -9.69 -0.84
C ARG A 119 -14.21 -9.15 -1.79
N ARG A 120 -14.57 -7.87 -1.68
CA ARG A 120 -15.49 -7.22 -2.61
C ARG A 120 -14.96 -7.26 -4.04
N ALA A 121 -13.68 -6.97 -4.27
CA ALA A 121 -13.08 -7.01 -5.60
C ALA A 121 -13.20 -8.40 -6.24
N VAL A 122 -12.85 -9.46 -5.51
CA VAL A 122 -13.00 -10.85 -5.98
C VAL A 122 -14.46 -11.15 -6.33
N LEU A 123 -15.41 -10.77 -5.47
CA LEU A 123 -16.84 -11.00 -5.70
C LEU A 123 -17.42 -10.20 -6.87
N ARG A 124 -16.81 -9.05 -7.22
CA ARG A 124 -17.16 -8.27 -8.41
C ARG A 124 -16.59 -8.86 -9.71
N GLY A 125 -15.74 -9.89 -9.62
CA GLY A 125 -15.11 -10.52 -10.77
C GLY A 125 -13.74 -9.97 -11.13
N VAL A 126 -13.11 -9.17 -10.26
CA VAL A 126 -11.73 -8.72 -10.46
C VAL A 126 -10.79 -9.89 -10.23
N HIS A 127 -9.86 -10.13 -11.16
CA HIS A 127 -8.84 -11.14 -10.98
C HIS A 127 -7.72 -10.64 -10.06
N VAL A 128 -7.74 -11.09 -8.81
CA VAL A 128 -6.81 -10.64 -7.77
C VAL A 128 -5.60 -11.57 -7.68
N ARG A 129 -4.38 -11.03 -7.67
CA ARG A 129 -3.14 -11.80 -7.49
C ARG A 129 -2.33 -11.18 -6.36
N ILE A 130 -2.10 -11.97 -5.30
CA ILE A 130 -1.36 -11.54 -4.12
C ILE A 130 -0.07 -12.32 -4.04
N LEU A 131 1.05 -11.59 -4.08
CA LEU A 131 2.35 -12.09 -3.72
C LEU A 131 2.67 -11.62 -2.29
N ALA A 132 2.91 -12.55 -1.38
CA ALA A 132 3.27 -12.25 0.00
C ALA A 132 4.62 -12.86 0.38
N ALA A 133 5.39 -12.21 1.25
CA ALA A 133 6.61 -12.80 1.80
C ALA A 133 6.33 -13.66 3.05
N ALA A 134 5.32 -13.30 3.85
CA ALA A 134 4.90 -13.97 5.09
C ALA A 134 6.08 -14.22 6.04
N LEU A 135 6.71 -13.14 6.50
CA LEU A 135 8.01 -13.15 7.19
C LEU A 135 7.89 -13.04 8.72
N HIS A 136 7.14 -12.07 9.24
CA HIS A 136 7.20 -11.75 10.67
C HIS A 136 6.37 -12.70 11.54
N TYR A 137 5.16 -13.05 11.11
CA TYR A 137 4.26 -13.97 11.81
C TYR A 137 3.62 -14.96 10.83
N PRO A 138 4.41 -15.84 10.19
CA PRO A 138 3.93 -16.70 9.10
C PRO A 138 2.73 -17.56 9.49
N GLU A 139 2.72 -18.14 10.69
CA GLU A 139 1.60 -18.99 11.15
C GLU A 139 0.28 -18.24 11.23
N MET A 140 0.30 -16.96 11.59
CA MET A 140 -0.88 -16.12 11.66
C MET A 140 -1.25 -15.61 10.26
N GLY A 141 -0.27 -15.14 9.49
CA GLY A 141 -0.49 -14.43 8.23
C GLY A 141 -0.97 -15.38 7.14
N THR A 142 -0.41 -16.59 7.13
CA THR A 142 -0.85 -17.66 6.23
C THR A 142 -2.31 -18.07 6.46
N ARG A 143 -2.87 -17.90 7.65
CA ARG A 143 -4.30 -18.18 7.90
C ARG A 143 -5.20 -17.18 7.19
N PHE A 144 -4.87 -15.88 7.27
CA PHE A 144 -5.62 -14.84 6.57
C PHE A 144 -5.43 -14.93 5.06
N LEU A 145 -4.21 -15.17 4.59
CA LEU A 145 -3.92 -15.42 3.18
C LEU A 145 -4.68 -16.64 2.63
N ARG A 146 -4.77 -17.74 3.39
CA ARG A 146 -5.60 -18.90 3.02
C ARG A 146 -7.09 -18.56 2.98
N SER A 147 -7.57 -17.70 3.88
CA SER A 147 -8.97 -17.24 3.89
C SER A 147 -9.33 -16.36 2.68
N LEU A 148 -8.36 -15.63 2.13
CA LEU A 148 -8.54 -14.95 0.85
C LEU A 148 -8.49 -15.94 -0.31
N ALA A 149 -7.50 -16.84 -0.32
CA ALA A 149 -7.35 -17.85 -1.36
C ALA A 149 -8.57 -18.78 -1.50
N SER A 150 -9.31 -19.02 -0.41
CA SER A 150 -10.53 -19.84 -0.44
C SER A 150 -11.72 -19.18 -1.16
N LEU A 151 -11.60 -17.93 -1.60
CA LEU A 151 -12.59 -17.26 -2.44
C LEU A 151 -12.44 -17.62 -3.91
N ASP A 152 -11.31 -18.22 -4.28
CA ASP A 152 -11.08 -18.67 -5.65
C ASP A 152 -12.13 -19.70 -6.05
N SER A 153 -12.67 -19.57 -7.26
CA SER A 153 -13.72 -20.44 -7.79
C SER A 153 -14.99 -20.49 -6.93
N LEU A 154 -15.26 -19.48 -6.10
CA LEU A 154 -16.51 -19.36 -5.32
C LEU A 154 -17.74 -19.17 -6.23
N ASN A 155 -17.53 -18.59 -7.42
CA ASN A 155 -18.45 -18.59 -8.55
C ASN A 155 -17.62 -18.45 -9.85
N GLU A 156 -18.28 -18.47 -11.02
CA GLU A 156 -17.61 -18.42 -12.33
C GLU A 156 -16.70 -17.21 -12.55
N ASN A 157 -16.93 -16.10 -11.84
CA ASN A 157 -16.18 -14.85 -12.01
C ASN A 157 -15.16 -14.61 -10.89
N ALA A 158 -15.24 -15.34 -9.78
CA ALA A 158 -14.39 -15.11 -8.61
C ALA A 158 -13.03 -15.79 -8.79
N THR A 159 -11.99 -15.00 -9.09
CA THR A 159 -10.63 -15.52 -9.32
C THR A 159 -9.62 -14.82 -8.40
N ILE A 160 -8.95 -15.59 -7.55
CA ILE A 160 -7.87 -15.07 -6.70
C ILE A 160 -6.70 -16.05 -6.58
N GLU A 161 -5.49 -15.55 -6.83
CA GLU A 161 -4.26 -16.29 -6.61
C GLU A 161 -3.48 -15.71 -5.43
N VAL A 162 -3.10 -16.56 -4.48
CA VAL A 162 -2.23 -16.16 -3.37
C VAL A 162 -0.96 -17.01 -3.41
N ARG A 163 0.18 -16.36 -3.64
CA ARG A 163 1.48 -17.00 -3.69
C ARG A 163 2.38 -16.45 -2.59
N ILE A 164 3.16 -17.34 -1.99
CA ILE A 164 4.16 -16.96 -0.99
C ILE A 164 5.53 -17.11 -1.63
N PHE A 165 6.26 -16.00 -1.74
CA PHE A 165 7.63 -16.01 -2.22
C PHE A 165 8.58 -16.20 -1.05
N LYS A 166 9.40 -17.25 -1.10
CA LYS A 166 10.48 -17.50 -0.15
C LYS A 166 11.80 -17.43 -0.88
N VAL A 167 12.70 -16.57 -0.40
CA VAL A 167 14.08 -16.58 -0.87
C VAL A 167 14.75 -17.85 -0.30
N PRO A 168 15.31 -18.74 -1.14
CA PRO A 168 16.01 -19.93 -0.65
C PRO A 168 17.18 -19.56 0.28
N SER A 169 17.44 -20.38 1.30
CA SER A 169 18.61 -20.26 2.18
C SER A 169 19.38 -21.57 2.23
N THR A 170 20.70 -21.49 2.29
CA THR A 170 21.58 -22.64 2.63
C THR A 170 22.00 -22.55 4.09
N ASP A 171 22.23 -23.68 4.76
CA ASP A 171 22.61 -23.76 6.19
C ASP A 171 23.93 -23.04 6.55
N VAL A 172 24.67 -22.56 5.55
CA VAL A 172 25.95 -21.84 5.68
C VAL A 172 25.74 -20.32 5.85
N ASP A 173 24.52 -19.81 5.66
CA ASP A 173 24.22 -18.39 5.76
C ASP A 173 24.11 -17.95 7.23
N SER A 174 24.93 -16.98 7.64
CA SER A 174 24.84 -16.36 8.96
C SER A 174 23.45 -15.72 9.19
N ILE A 175 23.02 -15.59 10.45
CA ILE A 175 21.72 -14.99 10.84
C ILE A 175 21.52 -13.57 10.25
N VAL A 176 22.60 -12.84 9.95
CA VAL A 176 22.55 -11.52 9.33
C VAL A 176 22.14 -11.63 7.86
N VAL A 177 22.74 -12.58 7.12
CA VAL A 177 22.41 -12.86 5.72
C VAL A 177 20.97 -13.40 5.58
N SER A 178 20.47 -14.16 6.56
CA SER A 178 19.07 -14.61 6.54
C SER A 178 18.05 -13.49 6.80
N ARG A 179 18.43 -12.43 7.53
CA ARG A 179 17.57 -11.26 7.80
C ARG A 179 17.49 -10.27 6.65
N GLU A 180 18.51 -10.17 5.80
CA GLU A 180 18.52 -9.23 4.65
C GLU A 180 17.82 -9.78 3.40
N ARG A 181 17.49 -11.09 3.38
CA ARG A 181 16.74 -11.74 2.29
C ARG A 181 15.23 -11.50 2.38
N ARG A 182 14.86 -10.25 2.66
CA ARG A 182 13.47 -9.79 2.77
C ARG A 182 13.10 -8.96 1.57
N THR A 183 11.88 -9.15 1.09
CA THR A 183 11.25 -8.17 0.21
C THR A 183 10.45 -7.22 1.07
N HIS A 184 10.76 -5.94 0.94
CA HIS A 184 10.07 -4.84 1.60
C HIS A 184 9.23 -4.05 0.59
N ASN A 185 9.17 -4.50 -0.66
CA ASN A 185 8.34 -3.90 -1.68
C ASN A 185 6.87 -4.01 -1.28
N LYS A 186 6.17 -2.89 -1.35
CA LYS A 186 4.73 -2.81 -1.12
C LYS A 186 4.16 -2.04 -2.29
N PHE A 187 3.43 -2.74 -3.14
CA PHE A 187 2.77 -2.09 -4.26
C PHE A 187 1.46 -2.77 -4.58
N MET A 188 0.60 -2.01 -5.25
CA MET A 188 -0.66 -2.44 -5.79
C MET A 188 -0.78 -1.88 -7.20
N VAL A 189 -1.17 -2.71 -8.16
CA VAL A 189 -1.33 -2.29 -9.56
C VAL A 189 -2.65 -2.84 -10.08
N SER A 190 -3.42 -2.01 -10.76
CA SER A 190 -4.61 -2.39 -11.52
C SER A 190 -4.50 -1.89 -12.96
N GLU A 191 -5.54 -2.10 -13.77
CA GLU A 191 -5.63 -1.48 -15.09
C GLU A 191 -5.86 0.04 -15.05
N LYS A 192 -6.07 0.63 -13.87
CA LYS A 192 -6.37 2.06 -13.67
C LYS A 192 -5.20 2.84 -13.09
N ALA A 193 -4.47 2.25 -12.15
CA ALA A 193 -3.41 2.96 -11.43
C ALA A 193 -2.42 2.00 -10.77
N ALA A 194 -1.31 2.58 -10.33
CA ALA A 194 -0.31 1.94 -9.50
C ALA A 194 -0.13 2.74 -8.20
N ILE A 195 -0.14 2.03 -7.07
CA ILE A 195 0.22 2.55 -5.76
C ILE A 195 1.54 1.91 -5.34
N ILE A 196 2.52 2.74 -4.99
CA ILE A 196 3.80 2.32 -4.45
C ILE A 196 3.86 2.81 -3.00
N GLY A 197 3.92 1.87 -2.07
CA GLY A 197 3.99 2.11 -0.64
C GLY A 197 5.40 2.00 -0.09
N GLN A 198 5.60 2.58 1.09
CA GLN A 198 6.84 2.50 1.88
C GLN A 198 6.83 1.30 2.83
#